data_AF-A0A970GSZ6-F1
#
_entry.id   AF-A0A970GSZ6-F1
#
_cell.length_a   1.000
_cell.length_b   1.000
_cell.length_c   1.000
_cell.angle_alpha   90.00
_cell.angle_beta   90.00
_cell.angle_gamma   90.00
#
_symmetry.space_group_name_H-M   'P 1'
#
loop_
_entity.id
_entity.type
_entity.pdbx_description
1 polymer ?
#
loop_
_entity_poly.entity_id
_entity_poly.type
_entity_poly.pdbx_seq_one_letter_code
_entity_poly.pdbx_strand_id
1 'polypeptide(L)'
;MSSISDQIERYIRELIKRYQGQVEIKRNQLASVFNCAPSQINYVLETRFPLEKGYVVEIQRGGGGYIRIIRVEIDSEKEYLQELVSSLEGPISQNEAEGIIHRLYENDQ
;
A
#
# COMPACT_ATOMS: atom_id res chain seq x y z
N MET A 1 -17.52 -17.09 -5.04
CA MET A 1 -16.69 -17.77 -4.01
C MET A 1 -15.35 -17.05 -3.96
N SER A 2 -14.85 -16.66 -2.80
CA SER A 2 -13.53 -16.01 -2.72
C SER A 2 -12.44 -17.07 -2.82
N SER A 3 -11.46 -16.87 -3.69
CA SER A 3 -10.31 -17.76 -3.80
C SER A 3 -9.44 -17.66 -2.54
N ILE A 4 -8.60 -18.67 -2.29
CA ILE A 4 -7.63 -18.63 -1.19
C ILE A 4 -6.66 -17.45 -1.32
N SER A 5 -6.30 -17.08 -2.56
CA SER A 5 -5.48 -15.90 -2.85
C SER A 5 -6.14 -14.61 -2.36
N ASP A 6 -7.44 -14.46 -2.58
CA ASP A 6 -8.18 -13.27 -2.13
C ASP A 6 -8.26 -13.20 -0.60
N GLN A 7 -8.33 -14.36 0.08
CA GLN A 7 -8.32 -14.42 1.54
C GLN A 7 -6.96 -13.99 2.11
N ILE A 8 -5.87 -14.50 1.53
CA ILE A 8 -4.50 -14.14 1.93
C ILE A 8 -4.25 -12.66 1.66
N GLU A 9 -4.66 -12.14 0.50
CA GLU A 9 -4.54 -10.72 0.15
C GLU A 9 -5.25 -9.82 1.15
N ARG A 10 -6.52 -10.08 1.45
CA ARG A 10 -7.29 -9.30 2.43
C ARG A 10 -6.62 -9.30 3.79
N TYR A 11 -6.18 -10.47 4.26
CA TYR A 11 -5.51 -10.61 5.55
C TYR A 11 -4.20 -9.80 5.61
N ILE A 12 -3.36 -9.88 4.58
CA ILE A 12 -2.12 -9.11 4.53
C ILE A 12 -2.42 -7.61 4.50
N ARG A 13 -3.41 -7.14 3.74
CA ARG A 13 -3.80 -5.71 3.72
C ARG A 13 -4.28 -5.22 5.07
N GLU A 14 -5.06 -6.01 5.79
CA GLU A 14 -5.50 -5.68 7.15
C GLU A 14 -4.33 -5.58 8.13
N LEU A 15 -3.36 -6.48 8.02
CA LEU A 15 -2.14 -6.39 8.83
C LEU A 15 -1.33 -5.13 8.50
N ILE A 16 -1.08 -4.86 7.22
CA ILE A 16 -0.37 -3.65 6.79
C ILE A 16 -1.08 -2.39 7.33
N LYS A 17 -2.41 -2.31 7.22
CA LYS A 17 -3.20 -1.19 7.76
C LYS A 17 -3.07 -1.08 9.28
N ARG A 18 -3.11 -2.20 9.99
CA ARG A 18 -2.99 -2.26 11.46
C ARG A 18 -1.61 -1.81 11.94
N TYR A 19 -0.56 -2.13 11.19
CA TYR A 19 0.84 -1.82 11.51
C TYR A 19 1.39 -0.64 10.70
N GLN A 20 0.55 0.37 10.41
CA GLN A 20 0.96 1.66 9.84
C GLN A 20 1.78 1.55 8.54
N GLY A 21 1.42 0.62 7.65
CA GLY A 21 2.02 0.51 6.33
C GLY A 21 3.16 -0.51 6.23
N GLN A 22 3.58 -1.16 7.31
CA GLN A 22 4.64 -2.18 7.27
C GLN A 22 4.29 -3.40 8.11
N VAL A 23 4.60 -4.60 7.60
CA VAL A 23 4.44 -5.84 8.38
C VAL A 23 5.57 -6.82 8.10
N GLU A 24 5.94 -7.60 9.12
CA GLU A 24 6.80 -8.76 9.00
C GLU A 24 6.04 -10.04 9.34
N ILE A 25 6.15 -11.04 8.48
CA ILE A 25 5.44 -12.30 8.62
C ILE A 25 6.34 -13.49 8.26
N LYS A 26 6.20 -14.59 9.01
CA LYS A 26 6.84 -15.85 8.66
C LYS A 26 6.01 -16.55 7.60
N ARG A 27 6.60 -16.77 6.42
CA ARG A 27 5.95 -17.45 5.28
C ARG A 27 5.28 -18.77 5.67
N ASN A 28 5.99 -19.60 6.43
CA ASN A 28 5.51 -20.93 6.81
C ASN A 28 4.34 -20.85 7.81
N GLN A 29 4.33 -19.85 8.70
CA GLN A 29 3.20 -19.65 9.60
C GLN A 29 1.97 -19.18 8.83
N LEU A 30 2.14 -18.23 7.90
CA LEU A 30 1.04 -17.78 7.06
C LEU A 30 0.45 -18.92 6.22
N ALA A 31 1.31 -19.73 5.60
CA ALA A 31 0.89 -20.92 4.86
C ALA A 31 0.11 -21.92 5.72
N SER A 32 0.53 -22.12 6.98
CA SER A 32 -0.17 -22.99 7.93
C SER A 32 -1.54 -22.43 8.34
N VAL A 33 -1.68 -21.11 8.53
CA VAL A 33 -2.96 -20.47 8.89
C VAL A 33 -4.00 -20.67 7.79
N PHE A 34 -3.59 -20.55 6.52
CA PHE A 34 -4.46 -20.72 5.37
C PHE A 34 -4.52 -22.18 4.86
N ASN A 35 -3.85 -23.11 5.53
CA ASN A 35 -3.73 -24.51 5.14
C ASN A 35 -3.33 -24.69 3.65
N CYS A 36 -2.30 -23.94 3.22
CA CYS A 36 -1.81 -23.94 1.84
C CYS A 36 -0.30 -24.18 1.76
N ALA A 37 0.21 -24.44 0.56
CA ALA A 37 1.64 -24.55 0.33
C ALA A 37 2.35 -23.19 0.45
N PRO A 38 3.64 -23.13 0.88
CA PRO A 38 4.40 -21.88 0.91
C PRO A 38 4.52 -21.16 -0.44
N SER A 39 4.47 -21.90 -1.56
CA SER A 39 4.46 -21.34 -2.91
C SER A 39 3.21 -20.49 -3.18
N GLN A 40 2.07 -20.81 -2.55
CA GLN A 40 0.85 -20.01 -2.66
C GLN A 40 1.05 -18.61 -2.07
N ILE A 41 1.82 -18.51 -0.97
CA ILE A 41 2.15 -17.21 -0.37
C ILE A 41 3.00 -16.38 -1.34
N ASN A 42 4.03 -16.99 -1.94
CA ASN A 42 4.85 -16.29 -2.94
C ASN A 42 4.01 -15.81 -4.13
N TYR A 43 3.14 -16.66 -4.65
CA TYR A 43 2.24 -16.31 -5.76
C TYR A 43 1.35 -15.10 -5.41
N VAL A 44 0.79 -15.06 -4.20
CA VAL A 44 -0.02 -13.91 -3.76
C VAL A 44 0.83 -12.65 -3.66
N LEU A 45 2.04 -12.73 -3.09
CA LEU A 45 2.93 -11.57 -2.97
C LEU A 45 3.32 -11.01 -4.33
N GLU A 46 3.76 -11.88 -5.26
CA GLU A 46 4.17 -11.50 -6.60
C GLU A 46 3.03 -10.87 -7.42
N THR A 47 1.79 -11.35 -7.26
CA THR A 47 0.66 -10.90 -8.10
C THR A 47 -0.19 -9.78 -7.47
N ARG A 48 -0.17 -9.62 -6.14
CA ARG A 48 -1.04 -8.67 -5.41
C ARG A 48 -0.28 -7.56 -4.70
N PHE A 49 1.00 -7.76 -4.40
CA PHE A 49 1.84 -6.79 -3.71
C PHE A 49 3.14 -6.45 -4.48
N PRO A 50 3.10 -6.25 -5.81
CA PRO A 50 4.28 -5.79 -6.53
C PRO A 50 4.47 -4.27 -6.39
N LEU A 51 5.64 -3.78 -6.81
CA LEU A 51 6.00 -2.37 -6.71
C LEU A 51 5.02 -1.46 -7.46
N GLU A 52 4.52 -1.89 -8.62
CA GLU A 52 3.57 -1.12 -9.43
C GLU A 52 2.21 -0.93 -8.74
N LYS A 53 1.93 -1.72 -7.68
CA LYS A 53 0.74 -1.55 -6.82
C LYS A 53 1.06 -0.83 -5.50
N GLY A 54 2.26 -0.25 -5.38
CA GLY A 54 2.69 0.50 -4.21
C GLY A 54 3.16 -0.38 -3.06
N TYR A 55 3.85 -1.49 -3.34
CA TYR A 55 4.40 -2.36 -2.29
C TYR A 55 5.86 -2.75 -2.54
N VAL A 56 6.67 -2.72 -1.50
CA VAL A 56 8.01 -3.31 -1.48
C VAL A 56 7.96 -4.59 -0.65
N VAL A 57 8.40 -5.70 -1.23
CA VAL A 57 8.47 -7.00 -0.57
C VAL A 57 9.92 -7.44 -0.43
N GLU A 58 10.38 -7.62 0.79
CA GLU A 58 11.73 -8.10 1.12
C GLU A 58 11.65 -9.52 1.69
N ILE A 59 12.56 -10.40 1.23
CA ILE A 59 12.58 -11.80 1.65
C ILE A 59 13.92 -12.08 2.34
N GLN A 60 13.89 -12.44 3.61
CA GLN A 60 15.09 -12.93 4.31
C GLN A 60 15.17 -14.46 4.22
N ARG A 61 16.29 -14.98 3.71
CA ARG A 61 16.58 -16.42 3.64
C ARG A 61 17.40 -16.86 4.87
N GLY A 62 17.11 -18.05 5.43
CA GLY A 62 17.81 -18.61 6.59
C GLY A 62 16.87 -19.24 7.64
N GLY A 63 17.43 -19.74 8.76
CA GLY A 63 16.71 -20.49 9.81
C GLY A 63 15.61 -19.71 10.55
N GLY A 64 15.54 -18.39 10.37
CA GLY A 64 14.49 -17.51 10.91
C GLY A 64 13.76 -16.69 9.84
N GLY A 65 13.83 -17.10 8.57
CA GLY A 65 13.39 -16.30 7.43
C GLY A 65 11.97 -15.72 7.57
N TYR A 66 11.85 -14.43 7.28
CA TYR A 66 10.60 -13.68 7.25
C TYR A 66 10.44 -12.96 5.91
N ILE A 67 9.21 -12.53 5.66
CA ILE A 67 8.84 -11.66 4.55
C ILE A 67 8.44 -10.33 5.18
N ARG A 68 9.06 -9.25 4.73
CA ARG A 68 8.65 -7.89 5.08
C ARG A 68 7.90 -7.30 3.90
N ILE A 69 6.74 -6.71 4.18
CA ILE A 69 5.90 -6.04 3.19
C ILE A 69 5.71 -4.61 3.65
N ILE A 70 6.07 -3.67 2.79
CA ILE A 70 6.00 -2.24 3.05
C ILE A 70 5.08 -1.65 1.98
N ARG A 71 4.03 -0.94 2.40
CA ARG A 71 3.21 -0.12 1.51
C ARG A 71 3.96 1.18 1.24
N VAL A 72 4.28 1.40 -0.03
CA VAL A 72 4.79 2.68 -0.52
C VAL A 72 3.57 3.55 -0.76
N GLU A 73 3.50 4.69 -0.07
CA GLU A 73 2.57 5.75 -0.45
C GLU A 73 3.13 6.42 -1.71
N ILE A 74 2.79 5.88 -2.88
CA ILE A 74 2.86 6.64 -4.14
C ILE A 74 1.50 7.30 -4.27
N ASP A 75 1.32 8.35 -3.50
CA ASP A 75 0.07 9.07 -3.47
C ASP A 75 0.31 10.34 -4.27
N SER A 76 0.28 10.20 -5.61
CA SER A 76 0.56 11.30 -6.54
C SER A 76 -0.39 12.48 -6.31
N GLU A 77 -1.61 12.20 -5.85
CA GLU A 77 -2.57 13.22 -5.42
C GLU A 77 -2.14 13.89 -4.11
N LYS A 78 -1.70 13.12 -3.11
CA LYS A 78 -1.17 13.69 -1.86
C LYS A 78 0.13 14.45 -2.07
N GLU A 79 1.03 13.98 -2.93
CA GLU A 79 2.23 14.71 -3.32
C GLU A 79 1.88 15.99 -4.08
N TYR A 80 0.93 15.94 -5.02
CA TYR A 80 0.43 17.13 -5.70
C TYR A 80 -0.22 18.12 -4.74
N LEU A 81 -1.07 17.65 -3.81
CA LEU A 81 -1.69 18.49 -2.78
C LEU A 81 -0.63 19.09 -1.84
N GLN A 82 0.39 18.32 -1.47
CA GLN A 82 1.49 18.83 -0.64
C GLN A 82 2.33 19.87 -1.38
N GLU A 83 2.63 19.66 -2.65
CA GLU A 83 3.36 20.61 -3.50
C GLU A 83 2.53 21.90 -3.68
N LEU A 84 1.23 21.76 -3.96
CA LEU A 84 0.31 22.87 -4.08
C LEU A 84 0.26 23.68 -2.77
N VAL A 85 0.05 23.03 -1.63
CA VAL A 85 0.03 23.69 -0.30
C VAL A 85 1.38 24.34 0.02
N SER A 86 2.49 23.69 -0.32
CA SER A 86 3.83 24.22 -0.10
C SER A 86 4.17 25.41 -1.00
N SER A 87 3.51 25.50 -2.17
CA SER A 87 3.64 26.64 -3.09
C SER A 87 2.85 27.88 -2.64
N LEU A 88 1.92 27.74 -1.69
CA LEU A 88 1.17 28.87 -1.13
C LEU A 88 2.04 29.61 -0.12
N GLU A 89 2.65 30.71 -0.54
CA GLU A 89 3.42 31.57 0.36
C GLU A 89 2.50 32.59 1.06
N GLY A 90 2.12 32.30 2.30
CA GLY A 90 1.37 33.23 3.16
C GLY A 90 -0.15 33.20 2.95
N PRO A 91 -0.88 34.24 3.41
CA PRO A 91 -2.32 34.30 3.29
C PRO A 91 -2.75 34.42 1.82
N ILE A 92 -3.68 33.58 1.40
CA ILE A 92 -4.28 33.63 0.06
C ILE A 92 -5.64 34.34 0.09
N SER A 93 -6.03 34.93 -1.04
CA SER A 93 -7.36 35.52 -1.20
C SER A 93 -8.44 34.44 -1.42
N GLN A 94 -9.70 34.82 -1.17
CA GLN A 94 -10.85 33.92 -1.40
C GLN A 94 -10.92 33.45 -2.87
N ASN A 95 -10.67 34.34 -3.84
CA ASN A 95 -10.70 33.99 -5.27
C ASN A 95 -9.59 32.96 -5.63
N GLU A 96 -8.41 33.08 -5.03
CA GLU A 96 -7.32 32.11 -5.25
C GLU A 96 -7.67 30.74 -4.67
N ALA A 97 -8.25 30.72 -3.47
CA ALA A 97 -8.72 29.48 -2.84
C ALA A 97 -9.82 28.79 -3.67
N GLU A 98 -10.81 29.55 -4.15
CA GLU A 98 -11.88 29.03 -5.00
C GLU A 98 -11.34 28.47 -6.33
N GLY A 99 -10.38 29.15 -6.95
CA GLY A 99 -9.72 28.67 -8.18
C GLY A 99 -8.95 27.36 -7.97
N ILE A 100 -8.27 27.22 -6.84
CA ILE A 100 -7.58 25.98 -6.45
C ILE A 100 -8.59 24.83 -6.28
N ILE A 101 -9.69 25.07 -5.56
CA ILE A 101 -10.73 24.05 -5.32
C ILE A 101 -11.37 23.62 -6.65
N HIS A 102 -11.70 24.55 -7.53
CA HIS A 102 -12.25 24.24 -8.85
C HIS A 102 -11.32 23.35 -9.67
N ARG A 103 -10.03 23.69 -9.71
CA ARG A 103 -9.04 22.93 -10.46
C ARG A 103 -8.83 21.52 -9.90
N LEU A 104 -8.89 21.36 -8.58
CA LEU A 104 -8.86 20.04 -7.94
C LEU A 104 -10.09 19.20 -8.29
N TYR A 105 -11.28 19.82 -8.32
CA TYR A 105 -12.52 19.14 -8.68
C TYR A 105 -12.56 18.73 -10.17
N GLU A 106 -12.00 19.53 -11.08
CA GLU A 106 -11.92 19.20 -12.51
C GLU A 106 -10.93 18.07 -12.82
N ASN A 107 -9.83 17.97 -12.07
CA ASN A 107 -8.81 16.94 -12.26
C ASN A 107 -9.24 15.55 -11.73
N ASP A 108 -10.33 15.47 -10.96
CA ASP A 108 -10.88 14.23 -10.37
C ASP A 108 -11.98 13.58 -11.25
N GLN A 109 -12.25 14.14 -12.44
CA GLN A 109 -13.16 13.59 -13.46
C GLN A 109 -12.44 12.92 -14.62
#